data_AF-A0A9D9MJZ0-F1
#
_entry.id   AF-A0A9D9MJZ0-F1
#
_cell.length_a   1.000
_cell.length_b   1.000
_cell.length_c   1.000
_cell.angle_alpha   90.00
_cell.angle_beta   90.00
_cell.angle_gamma   90.00
#
_symmetry.space_group_name_H-M   'P 1'
#
loop_
_entity.id
_entity.type
_entity.pdbx_description
1 polymer ?
#
loop_
_entity_poly.entity_id
_entity_poly.type
_entity_poly.pdbx_seq_one_letter_code
_entity_poly.pdbx_strand_id
1 'polypeptide(L)'
;MVKKLKQMANKKAASTGNLLDSALAGSVKDSAQQIWLAGMGAFSKAQEEGGKVFEALVKEGLSLQRKTQAVAEEKLGAVTSKMSGMAGDVQTKAGQHWDKLETIFEERTAKALNKLGVPSAKDVDALIKRIDALGAQVAKLSKGGAAAPAKKAPAKKAAGKRATAKKAAA
;
A
#
# COMPACT_ATOMS: atom_id res chain seq x y z
N MET A 1 64.85 44.40 -77.60
CA MET A 1 65.43 44.01 -76.28
C MET A 1 64.44 44.05 -75.10
N VAL A 2 63.34 44.81 -75.16
CA VAL A 2 62.40 44.97 -74.03
C VAL A 2 61.66 43.69 -73.62
N LYS A 3 61.38 42.78 -74.57
CA LYS A 3 60.65 41.52 -74.30
C LYS A 3 61.45 40.55 -73.38
N LYS A 4 62.78 40.54 -73.51
CA LYS A 4 63.67 39.68 -72.69
C LYS A 4 63.84 40.22 -71.26
N LEU A 5 63.85 41.55 -71.10
CA LEU A 5 63.83 42.19 -69.77
C LEU A 5 62.51 41.95 -69.04
N LYS A 6 61.37 42.06 -69.73
CA LYS A 6 60.05 41.77 -69.14
C LYS A 6 59.92 40.31 -68.69
N GLN A 7 60.46 39.38 -69.47
CA GLN A 7 60.43 37.94 -69.14
C GLN A 7 61.35 37.60 -67.95
N MET A 8 62.52 38.23 -67.84
CA MET A 8 63.39 38.07 -66.67
C MET A 8 62.80 38.71 -65.41
N ALA A 9 62.16 39.88 -65.53
CA ALA A 9 61.45 40.49 -64.41
C ALA A 9 60.30 39.59 -63.92
N ASN A 10 59.52 39.00 -64.83
CA ASN A 10 58.42 38.11 -64.47
C ASN A 10 58.91 36.79 -63.85
N LYS A 11 60.02 36.24 -64.35
CA LYS A 11 60.64 35.03 -63.78
C LYS A 11 61.23 35.28 -62.39
N LYS A 12 61.83 36.47 -62.17
CA LYS A 12 62.32 36.90 -60.85
C LYS A 12 61.17 37.12 -59.86
N ALA A 13 60.08 37.74 -60.30
CA ALA A 13 58.89 37.91 -59.47
C ALA A 13 58.26 36.56 -59.08
N ALA A 14 58.16 35.62 -60.02
CA ALA A 14 57.65 34.27 -59.75
C ALA A 14 58.56 33.47 -58.81
N SER A 15 59.89 33.55 -58.95
CA SER A 15 60.82 32.87 -58.04
C SER A 15 60.78 33.46 -56.64
N THR A 16 60.67 34.78 -56.50
CA THR A 16 60.57 35.43 -55.18
C THR A 16 59.22 35.12 -54.52
N GLY A 17 58.13 35.07 -55.28
CA GLY A 17 56.82 34.66 -54.79
C GLY A 17 56.81 33.23 -54.23
N ASN A 18 57.40 32.27 -54.95
CA ASN A 18 57.48 30.88 -54.49
C ASN A 18 58.39 30.70 -53.26
N LEU A 19 59.47 31.48 -53.15
CA LEU A 19 60.33 31.44 -51.96
C LEU A 19 59.63 32.02 -50.73
N LEU A 20 58.83 33.07 -50.90
CA LEU A 20 58.05 33.64 -49.79
C LEU A 20 56.90 32.72 -49.38
N ASP A 21 56.23 32.06 -50.32
CA ASP A 21 55.17 31.09 -50.03
C ASP A 21 55.72 29.86 -49.29
N SER A 22 56.89 29.35 -49.70
CA SER A 22 57.57 28.24 -49.02
C SER A 22 58.05 28.62 -47.61
N ALA A 23 58.54 29.84 -47.42
CA ALA A 23 58.95 30.33 -46.10
C ALA A 23 57.74 30.52 -45.17
N LEU A 24 56.64 31.04 -45.70
CA LEU A 24 55.39 31.22 -44.96
C LEU A 24 54.76 29.88 -44.59
N ALA A 25 54.71 28.93 -45.53
CA ALA A 25 54.25 27.56 -45.29
C ALA A 25 55.09 26.85 -44.21
N GLY A 26 56.41 27.07 -44.20
CA GLY A 26 57.30 26.60 -43.13
C GLY A 26 56.92 27.16 -41.77
N SER A 27 56.76 28.49 -41.66
CA SER A 27 56.39 29.13 -40.39
C SER A 27 55.01 28.74 -39.87
N VAL A 28 54.04 28.49 -40.76
CA VAL A 28 52.69 28.03 -40.39
C VAL A 28 52.73 26.58 -39.90
N LYS A 29 53.51 25.71 -40.57
CA LYS A 29 53.72 24.33 -40.13
C LYS A 29 54.40 24.28 -38.77
N ASP A 30 55.45 25.08 -38.56
CA ASP A 30 56.15 25.13 -37.27
C ASP A 30 55.24 25.66 -36.16
N SER A 31 54.43 26.70 -36.44
CA SER A 31 53.45 27.22 -35.49
C SER A 31 52.36 26.20 -35.17
N ALA A 32 51.82 25.49 -36.18
CA ALA A 32 50.85 24.43 -35.99
C ALA A 32 51.42 23.26 -35.17
N GLN A 33 52.69 22.92 -35.39
CA GLN A 33 53.39 21.89 -34.63
C GLN A 33 53.63 22.32 -33.18
N GLN A 34 53.95 23.60 -32.93
CA GLN A 34 54.05 24.16 -31.59
C GLN A 34 52.70 24.18 -30.87
N ILE A 35 51.63 24.60 -31.55
CA ILE A 35 50.27 24.57 -31.01
C ILE A 35 49.84 23.14 -30.69
N TRP A 36 50.18 22.18 -31.54
CA TRP A 36 49.89 20.76 -31.31
C TRP A 36 50.65 20.21 -30.10
N LEU A 37 51.94 20.49 -29.99
CA LEU A 37 52.76 20.08 -28.86
C LEU A 37 52.31 20.74 -27.55
N ALA A 38 51.96 22.03 -27.58
CA ALA A 38 51.39 22.74 -26.45
C ALA A 38 50.01 22.18 -26.08
N GLY A 39 49.18 21.82 -27.06
CA GLY A 39 47.89 21.17 -26.86
C GLY A 39 48.02 19.81 -26.17
N MET A 40 48.96 18.97 -26.62
CA MET A 40 49.26 17.70 -25.96
C MET A 40 49.84 17.89 -24.56
N GLY A 41 50.73 18.86 -24.36
CA GLY A 41 51.31 19.17 -23.05
C GLY A 41 50.27 19.67 -22.05
N ALA A 42 49.35 20.55 -22.49
CA ALA A 42 48.25 21.03 -21.67
C ALA A 42 47.24 19.91 -21.35
N PHE A 43 46.96 19.03 -22.30
CA PHE A 43 46.11 17.86 -22.07
C PHE A 43 46.74 16.88 -21.07
N SER A 44 48.03 16.58 -21.19
CA SER A 44 48.75 15.76 -20.21
C SER A 44 48.75 16.40 -18.82
N LYS A 45 48.91 17.72 -18.72
CA LYS A 45 48.82 18.43 -17.44
C LYS A 45 47.41 18.40 -16.84
N ALA A 46 46.38 18.58 -17.67
CA ALA A 46 45.00 18.44 -17.25
C ALA A 46 44.64 17.00 -16.85
N GLN A 47 45.26 15.98 -17.46
CA GLN A 47 45.09 14.59 -17.04
C GLN A 47 45.74 14.32 -15.67
N GLU A 48 46.94 14.87 -15.43
CA GLU A 48 47.64 14.75 -14.15
C GLU A 48 46.93 15.50 -13.01
N GLU A 49 46.43 16.71 -13.28
CA GLU A 49 45.66 17.50 -12.32
C GLU A 49 44.22 16.98 -12.18
N GLY A 50 43.63 16.45 -13.25
CA GLY A 50 42.30 15.86 -13.27
C GLY A 50 42.19 14.62 -12.38
N GLY A 51 43.23 13.78 -12.34
CA GLY A 51 43.30 12.64 -11.42
C GLY A 51 43.25 13.09 -9.95
N LYS A 52 43.98 14.14 -9.58
CA LYS A 52 43.99 14.69 -8.21
C LYS A 52 42.64 15.27 -7.80
N VAL A 53 41.98 16.00 -8.71
CA VAL A 53 40.63 16.53 -8.47
C VAL A 53 39.60 15.40 -8.37
N PHE A 54 39.73 14.37 -9.20
CA PHE A 54 38.88 13.18 -9.11
C PHE A 54 39.05 12.44 -7.78
N GLU A 55 40.29 12.18 -7.34
CA GLU A 55 40.56 11.56 -6.05
C GLU A 55 40.03 12.40 -4.89
N ALA A 56 40.15 13.73 -4.96
CA ALA A 56 39.58 14.65 -3.98
C ALA A 56 38.04 14.54 -3.94
N LEU A 57 37.38 14.54 -5.11
CA LEU A 57 35.94 14.36 -5.22
C LEU A 57 35.48 12.99 -4.71
N VAL A 58 36.23 11.92 -4.98
CA VAL A 58 35.92 10.58 -4.46
C VAL A 58 36.06 10.57 -2.93
N LYS A 59 37.12 11.16 -2.38
CA LYS A 59 37.31 11.25 -0.93
C LYS A 59 36.22 12.08 -0.26
N GLU A 60 35.82 13.18 -0.89
CA GLU A 60 34.74 14.03 -0.42
C GLU A 60 33.39 13.28 -0.50
N GLY A 61 33.12 12.58 -1.59
CA GLY A 61 31.94 11.72 -1.76
C GLY A 61 31.86 10.60 -0.74
N LEU A 62 32.97 9.90 -0.46
CA LEU A 62 33.06 8.90 0.61
C LEU A 62 32.83 9.52 1.99
N SER A 63 33.36 10.72 2.24
CA SER A 63 33.13 11.44 3.49
C SER A 63 31.67 11.89 3.66
N LEU A 64 31.05 12.33 2.56
CA LEU A 64 29.66 12.75 2.52
C LEU A 64 28.73 11.56 2.68
N GLN A 65 29.02 10.43 2.03
CA GLN A 65 28.29 9.18 2.22
C GLN A 65 28.36 8.73 3.68
N ARG A 66 29.55 8.72 4.30
CA ARG A 66 29.70 8.36 5.71
C ARG A 66 28.94 9.31 6.64
N LYS A 67 29.00 10.62 6.41
CA LYS A 67 28.25 11.61 7.19
C LYS A 67 26.74 11.42 7.02
N THR A 68 26.27 11.24 5.79
CA THR A 68 24.85 11.01 5.49
C THR A 68 24.37 9.69 6.07
N GLN A 69 25.18 8.63 6.02
CA GLN A 69 24.85 7.36 6.64
C GLN A 69 24.77 7.51 8.17
N ALA A 70 25.73 8.15 8.82
CA ALA A 70 25.70 8.38 10.26
C ALA A 70 24.47 9.21 10.69
N VAL A 71 24.16 10.27 9.94
CA VAL A 71 22.96 11.08 10.20
C VAL A 71 21.68 10.27 9.93
N ALA A 72 21.64 9.47 8.87
CA ALA A 72 20.49 8.62 8.58
C ALA A 72 20.30 7.55 9.65
N GLU A 73 21.37 6.91 10.12
CA GLU A 73 21.34 5.94 11.21
C GLU A 73 20.89 6.59 12.53
N GLU A 74 21.36 7.81 12.84
CA GLU A 74 20.91 8.57 14.02
C GLU A 74 19.43 8.97 13.90
N LYS A 75 19.00 9.46 12.73
CA LYS A 75 17.61 9.86 12.49
C LYS A 75 16.68 8.65 12.48
N LEU A 76 17.07 7.54 11.86
CA LEU A 76 16.32 6.29 11.89
C LEU A 76 16.27 5.73 13.31
N GLY A 77 17.37 5.70 14.05
CA GLY A 77 17.39 5.27 15.44
C GLY A 77 16.47 6.12 16.33
N ALA A 78 16.50 7.44 16.17
CA ALA A 78 15.63 8.36 16.91
C ALA A 78 14.15 8.25 16.50
N VAL A 79 13.86 8.07 15.22
CA VAL A 79 12.50 7.88 14.69
C VAL A 79 11.94 6.52 15.10
N THR A 80 12.72 5.44 14.96
CA THR A 80 12.35 4.10 15.41
C THR A 80 12.15 4.06 16.91
N SER A 81 13.00 4.72 17.70
CA SER A 81 12.79 4.80 19.16
C SER A 81 11.54 5.58 19.52
N LYS A 82 11.29 6.73 18.86
CA LYS A 82 10.04 7.49 19.04
C LYS A 82 8.82 6.70 18.57
N MET A 83 8.92 5.99 17.45
CA MET A 83 7.84 5.18 16.92
C MET A 83 7.58 3.95 17.79
N SER A 84 8.60 3.34 18.37
CA SER A 84 8.46 2.24 19.32
C SER A 84 7.83 2.73 20.63
N GLY A 85 8.27 3.87 21.16
CA GLY A 85 7.63 4.51 22.32
C GLY A 85 6.17 4.89 22.06
N MET A 86 5.92 5.55 20.93
CA MET A 86 4.58 5.94 20.51
C MET A 86 3.70 4.73 20.16
N ALA A 87 4.24 3.66 19.58
CA ALA A 87 3.53 2.41 19.36
C ALA A 87 3.20 1.71 20.67
N GLY A 88 4.07 1.78 21.69
CA GLY A 88 3.76 1.31 23.04
C GLY A 88 2.61 2.10 23.67
N ASP A 89 2.67 3.44 23.62
CA ASP A 89 1.62 4.32 24.14
C ASP A 89 0.29 4.18 23.37
N VAL A 90 0.36 4.05 22.04
CA VAL A 90 -0.79 3.80 21.17
C VAL A 90 -1.30 2.38 21.38
N GLN A 91 -0.50 1.35 21.53
CA GLN A 91 -1.01 0.00 21.81
C GLN A 91 -1.73 -0.05 23.15
N THR A 92 -1.22 0.66 24.16
CA THR A 92 -1.83 0.69 25.49
C THR A 92 -3.11 1.55 25.53
N LYS A 93 -3.13 2.72 24.89
CA LYS A 93 -4.32 3.59 24.83
C LYS A 93 -5.33 3.16 23.76
N ALA A 94 -4.83 2.75 22.61
CA ALA A 94 -5.64 2.27 21.51
C ALA A 94 -6.10 0.82 21.68
N GLY A 95 -5.58 0.02 22.62
CA GLY A 95 -6.22 -1.27 22.97
C GLY A 95 -7.69 -1.08 23.34
N GLN A 96 -8.00 -0.10 24.20
CA GLN A 96 -9.38 0.24 24.55
C GLN A 96 -10.18 0.88 23.41
N HIS A 97 -9.53 1.61 22.51
CA HIS A 97 -10.19 2.11 21.30
C HIS A 97 -10.34 1.02 20.23
N TRP A 98 -9.49 -0.01 20.24
CA TRP A 98 -9.52 -1.14 19.33
C TRP A 98 -10.71 -2.03 19.64
N ASP A 99 -10.97 -2.34 20.91
CA ASP A 99 -12.20 -3.06 21.31
C ASP A 99 -13.47 -2.33 20.81
N LYS A 100 -13.45 -1.00 20.86
CA LYS A 100 -14.56 -0.17 20.36
C LYS A 100 -14.65 -0.16 18.84
N LEU A 101 -13.53 -0.16 18.14
CA LEU A 101 -13.46 -0.26 16.68
C LEU A 101 -13.83 -1.66 16.19
N GLU A 102 -13.48 -2.71 16.93
CA GLU A 102 -13.89 -4.09 16.69
C GLU A 102 -15.41 -4.19 16.81
N THR A 103 -16.00 -3.64 17.88
CA THR A 103 -17.46 -3.57 18.03
C THR A 103 -18.14 -2.83 16.87
N ILE A 104 -17.60 -1.67 16.45
CA ILE A 104 -18.15 -0.89 15.33
C ILE A 104 -17.95 -1.63 13.99
N PHE A 105 -16.82 -2.30 13.82
CA PHE A 105 -16.52 -3.08 12.62
C PHE A 105 -17.45 -4.29 12.52
N GLU A 106 -17.66 -5.02 13.62
CA GLU A 106 -18.62 -6.10 13.71
C GLU A 106 -20.03 -5.60 13.43
N GLU A 107 -20.45 -4.47 13.99
CA GLU A 107 -21.77 -3.90 13.75
C GLU A 107 -21.95 -3.49 12.28
N ARG A 108 -20.93 -2.87 11.67
CA ARG A 108 -20.94 -2.51 10.25
C ARG A 108 -20.91 -3.73 9.34
N THR A 109 -20.13 -4.74 9.69
CA THR A 109 -20.01 -6.00 8.95
C THR A 109 -21.31 -6.79 9.04
N ALA A 110 -21.88 -6.92 10.23
CA ALA A 110 -23.20 -7.52 10.46
C ALA A 110 -24.29 -6.77 9.68
N LYS A 111 -24.26 -5.43 9.66
CA LYS A 111 -25.23 -4.62 8.92
C LYS A 111 -25.08 -4.77 7.40
N ALA A 112 -23.85 -4.92 6.91
CA ALA A 112 -23.58 -5.19 5.50
C ALA A 112 -24.03 -6.61 5.11
N LEU A 113 -23.75 -7.62 5.94
CA LEU A 113 -24.14 -9.01 5.72
C LEU A 113 -25.68 -9.17 5.71
N ASN A 114 -26.36 -8.53 6.66
CA ASN A 114 -27.82 -8.50 6.70
C ASN A 114 -28.42 -7.80 5.46
N LYS A 115 -27.79 -6.71 4.97
CA LYS A 115 -28.21 -6.07 3.72
C LYS A 115 -27.99 -6.95 2.48
N LEU A 116 -27.02 -7.85 2.54
CA LEU A 116 -26.74 -8.83 1.48
C LEU A 116 -27.63 -10.09 1.61
N GLY A 117 -28.53 -10.14 2.60
CA GLY A 117 -29.49 -11.22 2.78
C GLY A 117 -28.95 -12.43 3.55
N VAL A 118 -27.80 -12.32 4.20
CA VAL A 118 -27.27 -13.37 5.07
C VAL A 118 -27.95 -13.25 6.44
N PRO A 119 -28.77 -14.23 6.86
CA PRO A 119 -29.46 -14.17 8.15
C PRO A 119 -28.46 -14.27 9.31
N SER A 120 -28.65 -13.49 10.37
CA SER A 120 -27.79 -13.57 11.55
C SER A 120 -28.09 -14.81 12.40
N ALA A 121 -27.14 -15.25 13.22
CA ALA A 121 -27.33 -16.40 14.11
C ALA A 121 -28.54 -16.23 15.06
N LYS A 122 -28.80 -14.99 15.52
CA LYS A 122 -29.95 -14.68 16.37
C LYS A 122 -31.28 -14.84 15.64
N ASP A 123 -31.31 -14.56 14.34
CA ASP A 123 -32.51 -14.72 13.51
C ASP A 123 -32.81 -16.21 13.30
N VAL A 124 -31.77 -17.02 13.11
CA VAL A 124 -31.89 -18.48 13.03
C VAL A 124 -32.41 -19.07 14.34
N ASP A 125 -31.86 -18.64 15.48
CA ASP A 125 -32.35 -19.08 16.81
C ASP A 125 -33.80 -18.67 17.09
N ALA A 126 -34.18 -17.45 16.70
CA ALA A 126 -35.56 -16.99 16.83
C ALA A 126 -36.52 -17.82 15.96
N LEU A 127 -36.08 -18.23 14.77
CA LEU A 127 -36.84 -19.09 13.89
C LEU A 127 -36.98 -20.51 14.45
N ILE A 128 -35.91 -21.10 15.00
CA ILE A 128 -35.93 -22.42 15.65
C ILE A 128 -36.97 -22.43 16.78
N LYS A 129 -36.95 -21.42 17.67
CA LYS A 129 -37.95 -21.31 18.75
C LYS A 129 -39.38 -21.20 18.24
N ARG A 130 -39.59 -20.47 17.15
CA ARG A 130 -40.92 -20.38 16.51
C ARG A 130 -41.35 -21.72 15.91
N ILE A 131 -40.42 -22.45 15.28
CA ILE A 131 -40.67 -23.78 14.73
C ILE A 131 -41.02 -24.77 15.84
N ASP A 132 -40.29 -24.77 16.96
CA ASP A 132 -40.59 -25.63 18.11
C ASP A 132 -41.97 -25.33 18.70
N ALA A 133 -42.31 -24.05 18.86
CA ALA A 133 -43.61 -23.62 19.35
C ALA A 133 -44.75 -24.01 18.39
N LEU A 134 -44.54 -23.91 17.07
CA LEU A 134 -45.49 -24.38 16.07
C LEU A 134 -45.59 -25.91 16.07
N GLY A 135 -44.46 -26.62 16.18
CA GLY A 135 -44.41 -28.07 16.26
C GLY A 135 -45.21 -28.60 17.46
N ALA A 136 -45.09 -27.94 18.61
CA ALA A 136 -45.89 -28.24 19.79
C ALA A 136 -47.40 -28.02 19.56
N GLN A 137 -47.79 -26.96 18.85
CA GLN A 137 -49.18 -26.68 18.52
C GLN A 137 -49.76 -27.67 17.50
N VAL A 138 -48.98 -28.05 16.47
CA VAL A 138 -49.38 -29.05 15.48
C VAL A 138 -49.48 -30.43 16.12
N ALA A 139 -48.56 -30.83 17.00
CA ALA A 139 -48.66 -32.08 17.74
C ALA A 139 -49.91 -32.11 18.64
N LYS A 140 -50.28 -30.98 19.23
CA LYS A 140 -51.51 -30.83 20.04
C LYS A 140 -52.77 -30.94 19.18
N LEU A 141 -52.79 -30.35 17.99
CA LEU A 141 -53.91 -30.46 17.03
C LEU A 141 -54.00 -31.87 16.42
N SER A 142 -52.88 -32.50 16.10
CA SER A 142 -52.81 -33.87 15.58
C SER A 142 -53.28 -34.90 16.62
N LYS A 143 -52.94 -34.72 17.90
CA LYS A 143 -53.52 -35.51 19.00
C LYS A 143 -55.01 -35.24 19.24
N GLY A 144 -55.55 -34.12 18.76
CA GLY A 144 -56.99 -33.83 18.78
C GLY A 144 -57.81 -34.59 17.73
N GLY A 145 -57.16 -35.20 16.74
CA GLY A 145 -57.81 -36.04 15.71
C GLY A 145 -57.91 -37.53 16.07
N ALA A 146 -57.25 -37.99 17.13
CA ALA A 146 -57.43 -39.34 17.64
C ALA A 146 -58.49 -39.32 18.75
N ALA A 147 -59.67 -39.85 18.40
CA ALA A 147 -60.83 -39.97 19.27
C ALA A 147 -60.48 -40.40 20.70
N ALA A 148 -60.90 -39.60 21.68
CA ALA A 148 -60.84 -39.98 23.08
C ALA A 148 -61.81 -41.16 23.34
N PRO A 149 -61.40 -42.22 24.05
CA PRO A 149 -62.29 -43.33 24.36
C PRO A 149 -63.34 -42.85 25.38
N ALA A 150 -64.61 -42.99 25.01
CA ALA A 150 -65.75 -42.68 25.87
C ALA A 150 -65.69 -43.53 27.16
N LYS A 151 -65.54 -42.87 28.31
CA LYS A 151 -65.71 -43.51 29.62
C LYS A 151 -67.19 -43.87 29.80
N LYS A 152 -67.49 -45.17 29.79
CA LYS A 152 -68.79 -45.74 30.18
C LYS A 152 -69.11 -45.38 31.64
N ALA A 153 -70.24 -44.72 31.86
CA ALA A 153 -70.88 -44.62 33.17
C ALA A 153 -71.68 -45.89 33.47
N PRO A 154 -71.63 -46.47 34.70
CA PRO A 154 -72.48 -47.58 35.06
C PRO A 154 -73.87 -47.09 35.49
N ALA A 155 -74.90 -47.66 34.87
CA ALA A 155 -76.30 -47.48 35.22
C ALA A 155 -76.78 -48.62 36.13
N LYS A 156 -77.50 -48.29 37.21
CA LYS A 156 -78.51 -49.15 37.86
C LYS A 156 -79.25 -48.33 38.94
N LYS A 157 -80.55 -48.43 39.20
CA LYS A 157 -81.81 -48.71 38.47
C LYS A 157 -82.90 -48.29 39.47
N ALA A 158 -83.99 -47.72 38.97
CA ALA A 158 -85.05 -47.06 39.73
C ALA A 158 -85.98 -47.98 40.54
N ALA A 159 -86.59 -47.44 41.61
CA ALA A 159 -87.96 -47.62 42.11
C ALA A 159 -88.14 -46.62 43.28
N GLY A 160 -89.22 -45.88 43.54
CA GLY A 160 -90.60 -45.89 43.05
C GLY A 160 -91.47 -45.30 44.16
N LYS A 161 -91.77 -43.99 44.06
CA LYS A 161 -92.86 -43.18 44.66
C LYS A 161 -93.86 -43.87 45.61
N ARG A 162 -94.10 -43.27 46.80
CA ARG A 162 -95.46 -42.86 47.24
C ARG A 162 -95.42 -41.85 48.39
N ALA A 163 -96.13 -40.74 48.21
CA ALA A 163 -96.45 -39.75 49.21
C ALA A 163 -97.76 -40.14 49.94
N THR A 164 -97.84 -39.86 51.25
CA THR A 164 -99.09 -39.57 51.96
C THR A 164 -98.81 -38.57 53.08
N ALA A 165 -99.53 -37.44 53.03
CA ALA A 165 -99.58 -36.40 54.04
C ALA A 165 -100.29 -36.86 55.33
N LYS A 166 -99.96 -36.26 56.48
CA LYS A 166 -100.84 -35.33 57.25
C LYS A 166 -100.45 -35.22 58.75
N LYS A 167 -100.35 -33.95 59.17
CA LYS A 167 -100.69 -33.29 60.47
C LYS A 167 -99.66 -33.10 61.60
N ALA A 168 -99.42 -31.79 61.86
CA ALA A 168 -99.51 -31.02 63.13
C ALA A 168 -98.47 -31.29 64.25
N ALA A 169 -98.05 -30.34 65.09
CA ALA A 169 -98.65 -29.07 65.52
C ALA A 169 -97.58 -28.13 66.12
N ALA A 170 -97.78 -26.81 66.01
CA ALA A 170 -97.64 -25.76 67.04
C ALA A 170 -97.62 -24.39 66.34
#